data_AF-A0A925B5D7-F1
#
_entry.id   AF-A0A925B5D7-F1
#
_cell.length_a   1.000
_cell.length_b   1.000
_cell.length_c   1.000
_cell.angle_alpha   90.00
_cell.angle_beta   90.00
_cell.angle_gamma   90.00
#
_symmetry.space_group_name_H-M   'P 1'
#
loop_
_entity.id
_entity.type
_entity.pdbx_description
1 polymer ?
#
loop_
_entity_poly.entity_id
_entity_poly.type
_entity_poly.pdbx_seq_one_letter_code
_entity_poly.pdbx_strand_id
1 'polypeptide(L)'
;FATVEGQDPVDRTMADAALTRLEVDRLGLDAMDRRYLQRIAEHHAGGPVGVETLAAALAEARDTLEDVVEPYLIQEGLILRTSRGRMLGEAGWRHMGLAPPRTQPQLDLLPDQE
;
A
#
# COMPACT_ATOMS: atom_id res chain seq x y z
N PHE A 1 -11.40 29.89 25.20
CA PHE A 1 -12.57 29.28 25.87
C PHE A 1 -13.82 29.93 25.32
N ALA A 2 -14.49 29.29 24.36
CA ALA A 2 -15.74 29.75 23.79
C ALA A 2 -16.72 28.58 23.81
N THR A 3 -17.77 28.77 24.59
CA THR A 3 -18.85 27.83 24.86
C THR A 3 -19.75 27.71 23.63
N VAL A 4 -19.81 26.50 23.04
CA VAL A 4 -20.90 26.12 22.13
C VAL A 4 -21.63 24.97 22.79
N GLU A 5 -22.88 25.25 23.13
CA GLU A 5 -23.88 24.35 23.70
C GLU A 5 -24.19 23.20 22.73
N GLY A 6 -24.24 21.96 23.24
CA GLY A 6 -24.96 20.86 22.58
C GLY A 6 -24.17 19.86 21.72
N GLN A 7 -22.91 19.55 22.02
CA GLN A 7 -22.22 18.42 21.38
C GLN A 7 -22.58 17.11 22.12
N ASP A 8 -23.38 16.26 21.49
CA ASP A 8 -23.45 14.84 21.83
C ASP A 8 -22.03 14.24 21.78
N PRO A 9 -21.67 13.33 22.70
CA PRO A 9 -20.35 12.70 22.69
C PRO A 9 -20.14 12.05 21.31
N VAL A 10 -18.95 12.20 20.74
CA VAL A 10 -18.58 11.60 19.45
C VAL A 10 -18.84 10.10 19.52
N ASP A 11 -20.00 9.69 19.01
CA ASP A 11 -20.44 8.31 19.03
C ASP A 11 -19.59 7.52 18.03
N ARG A 12 -19.24 6.28 18.40
CA ARG A 12 -18.45 5.39 17.53
C ARG A 12 -19.05 5.27 16.14
N THR A 13 -20.38 5.29 16.07
CA THR A 13 -21.17 5.23 14.85
C THR A 13 -20.96 6.44 13.93
N MET A 14 -20.76 7.63 14.51
CA MET A 14 -20.54 8.87 13.75
C MET A 14 -19.07 8.99 13.30
N ALA A 15 -18.13 8.50 14.09
CA ALA A 15 -16.73 8.37 13.71
C ALA A 15 -16.54 7.36 12.56
N ASP A 16 -17.21 6.20 12.62
CA ASP A 16 -17.17 5.17 11.55
C ASP A 16 -17.76 5.69 10.24
N ALA A 17 -18.86 6.43 10.29
CA ALA A 17 -19.49 7.03 9.11
C ALA A 17 -18.65 8.16 8.49
N ALA A 18 -17.86 8.88 9.30
CA ALA A 18 -16.90 9.87 8.84
C ALA A 18 -15.64 9.21 8.23
N LEU A 19 -15.12 8.15 8.84
CA LEU A 19 -13.98 7.37 8.32
C LEU A 19 -14.32 6.64 7.01
N THR A 20 -15.53 6.10 6.90
CA THR A 20 -16.06 5.52 5.64
C THR A 20 -16.20 6.57 4.53
N ARG A 21 -16.48 7.83 4.89
CA ARG A 21 -16.55 8.97 3.94
C ARG A 21 -15.19 9.58 3.60
N LEU A 22 -14.20 9.38 4.47
CA LEU A 22 -12.83 9.89 4.30
C LEU A 22 -11.96 8.98 3.44
N GLU A 23 -12.51 7.87 2.94
CA GLU A 23 -11.77 6.96 2.08
C GLU A 23 -10.45 6.53 2.75
N VAL A 24 -10.47 6.24 4.05
CA VAL A 24 -9.33 5.69 4.79
C VAL A 24 -9.65 4.25 5.13
N ASP A 25 -8.86 3.31 4.62
CA ASP A 25 -9.06 1.88 4.92
C ASP A 25 -8.71 1.59 6.40
N ARG A 26 -9.06 0.42 6.92
CA ARG A 26 -8.78 -0.07 8.27
C ARG A 26 -7.30 -0.03 8.65
N LEU A 27 -6.40 0.05 7.66
CA LEU A 27 -4.96 0.19 7.82
C LEU A 27 -4.48 1.65 7.83
N GLY A 28 -5.38 2.64 7.73
CA GLY A 28 -5.00 4.05 7.66
C GLY A 28 -4.55 4.52 6.28
N LEU A 29 -4.67 3.67 5.25
CA LEU A 29 -4.25 3.99 3.88
C LEU A 29 -5.15 5.04 3.26
N ASP A 30 -4.53 6.05 2.67
CA ASP A 30 -5.23 7.09 1.93
C ASP A 30 -5.60 6.64 0.50
N ALA A 31 -6.22 7.54 -0.27
CA ALA A 31 -6.60 7.25 -1.65
C ALA A 31 -5.41 7.00 -2.59
N MET A 32 -4.25 7.63 -2.33
CA MET A 32 -3.06 7.46 -3.15
C MET A 32 -2.43 6.09 -2.89
N ASP A 33 -2.30 5.70 -1.61
CA ASP A 33 -1.80 4.40 -1.19
C ASP A 33 -2.59 3.26 -1.84
N ARG A 34 -3.92 3.34 -1.80
CA ARG A 34 -4.78 2.32 -2.43
C ARG A 34 -4.62 2.28 -3.94
N ARG A 35 -4.55 3.44 -4.61
CA ARG A 35 -4.31 3.50 -6.06
C ARG A 35 -2.96 2.88 -6.41
N TYR A 36 -1.93 3.12 -5.58
CA TYR A 36 -0.60 2.54 -5.74
C TYR A 36 -0.65 1.00 -5.65
N LEU A 37 -1.24 0.46 -4.57
CA LEU A 37 -1.40 -0.98 -4.37
C LEU A 37 -2.24 -1.63 -5.46
N GLN A 38 -3.37 -1.02 -5.80
CA GLN A 38 -4.28 -1.48 -6.85
C GLN A 38 -3.58 -1.54 -8.20
N ARG A 39 -2.77 -0.53 -8.53
CA ARG A 39 -2.03 -0.51 -9.80
C ARG A 39 -1.08 -1.70 -9.91
N ILE A 40 -0.38 -2.04 -8.83
CA ILE A 40 0.53 -3.19 -8.82
C ILE A 40 -0.25 -4.51 -8.87
N ALA A 41 -1.36 -4.60 -8.13
CA ALA A 41 -2.22 -5.78 -8.09
C ALA A 41 -2.82 -6.12 -9.46
N GLU A 42 -3.54 -5.17 -10.06
CA GLU A 42 -4.38 -5.41 -11.24
C GLU A 42 -3.59 -5.35 -12.55
N HIS A 43 -2.68 -4.39 -12.69
CA HIS A 43 -1.97 -4.17 -13.96
C HIS A 43 -0.68 -4.99 -14.09
N HIS A 44 -0.09 -5.37 -12.96
CA HIS A 44 1.19 -6.07 -12.93
C HIS A 44 1.11 -7.43 -12.23
N ALA A 45 -0.10 -7.92 -11.92
CA ALA A 45 -0.34 -9.19 -11.22
C ALA A 45 0.51 -9.33 -9.94
N GLY A 46 0.73 -8.21 -9.24
CA GLY A 46 1.56 -8.12 -8.05
C GLY A 46 3.04 -7.80 -8.26
N GLY A 47 3.48 -7.47 -9.48
CA GLY A 47 4.83 -6.99 -9.80
C GLY A 47 5.75 -8.04 -10.43
N PRO A 48 7.05 -7.73 -10.63
CA PRO A 48 7.74 -6.48 -10.29
C PRO A 48 7.46 -5.36 -11.30
N VAL A 49 7.32 -4.11 -10.82
CA VAL A 49 7.14 -2.93 -11.66
C VAL A 49 8.14 -1.82 -11.33
N GLY A 50 8.63 -1.10 -12.34
CA GLY A 50 9.51 0.04 -12.15
C GLY A 50 8.78 1.24 -11.53
N VAL A 51 9.47 2.02 -10.71
CA VAL A 51 8.89 3.22 -10.08
C VAL A 51 8.54 4.29 -11.11
N GLU A 52 9.31 4.42 -12.18
CA GLU A 52 8.99 5.33 -13.29
C GLU A 52 7.66 4.96 -13.96
N THR A 53 7.37 3.66 -14.08
CA THR A 53 6.10 3.16 -14.62
C THR A 53 4.93 3.46 -13.68
N LEU A 54 5.14 3.33 -12.37
CA LEU A 54 4.14 3.67 -11.38
C LEU A 54 3.87 5.17 -11.32
N ALA A 55 4.92 5.99 -11.30
CA ALA A 55 4.84 7.44 -11.37
C ALA A 55 4.03 7.90 -12.59
N ALA A 56 4.36 7.38 -13.77
CA ALA A 56 3.63 7.67 -15.00
C ALA A 56 2.16 7.21 -14.95
N ALA A 57 1.89 6.03 -14.37
CA ALA A 57 0.54 5.50 -14.29
C ALA A 57 -0.36 6.21 -13.26
N LEU A 58 0.23 6.72 -12.18
CA LEU A 58 -0.47 7.40 -11.10
C LEU A 58 -0.58 8.91 -11.32
N ALA A 59 0.14 9.43 -12.32
CA ALA A 59 0.32 10.86 -12.60
C ALA A 59 0.97 11.61 -11.43
N GLU A 60 1.94 10.95 -10.78
CA GLU A 60 2.66 11.46 -9.62
C GLU A 60 4.16 11.53 -9.89
N ALA A 61 4.87 12.37 -9.14
CA ALA A 61 6.32 12.42 -9.20
C ALA A 61 6.95 11.18 -8.56
N ARG A 62 8.03 10.66 -9.15
CA ARG A 62 8.76 9.52 -8.60
C ARG A 62 9.20 9.77 -7.16
N ASP A 63 9.78 10.94 -6.90
CA ASP A 63 10.30 11.29 -5.58
C ASP A 63 9.16 11.35 -4.54
N THR A 64 7.95 11.78 -4.93
CA THR A 64 6.77 11.70 -4.06
C THR A 64 6.42 10.26 -3.70
N LEU A 65 6.46 9.35 -4.68
CA LEU A 65 6.22 7.93 -4.41
C LEU A 65 7.29 7.35 -3.47
N GLU A 66 8.57 7.62 -3.72
CA GLU A 66 9.67 7.03 -2.95
C GLU A 66 9.83 7.64 -1.54
N ASP A 67 9.64 8.95 -1.40
CA ASP A 67 9.94 9.67 -0.16
C ASP A 67 8.71 9.86 0.75
N VAL A 68 7.49 9.79 0.19
CA VAL A 68 6.25 10.06 0.93
C VAL A 68 5.40 8.80 1.07
N VAL A 69 5.16 8.07 -0.02
CA VAL A 69 4.20 6.96 -0.06
C VAL A 69 4.83 5.62 0.35
N GLU A 70 5.92 5.24 -0.32
CA GLU A 70 6.59 3.95 -0.13
C GLU A 70 7.07 3.66 1.31
N PRO A 71 7.54 4.63 2.12
CA PRO A 71 8.07 4.33 3.45
C PRO A 71 7.06 3.60 4.35
N TYR A 72 5.80 4.02 4.33
CA TYR A 72 4.75 3.38 5.13
C TYR A 72 4.34 2.02 4.55
N LEU A 73 4.12 1.95 3.24
CA LEU A 73 3.71 0.70 2.57
C LEU A 73 4.76 -0.41 2.70
N ILE A 74 6.05 -0.05 2.69
CA ILE A 74 7.15 -0.99 2.90
C ILE A 74 7.22 -1.42 4.36
N GLN A 75 7.07 -0.48 5.31
CA GLN A 75 7.12 -0.78 6.74
C GLN A 75 6.01 -1.76 7.17
N GLU A 76 4.79 -1.59 6.65
CA GLU A 76 3.67 -2.52 6.90
C GLU A 76 3.74 -3.81 6.07
N GLY A 77 4.76 -3.97 5.22
CA GLY A 77 4.95 -5.16 4.37
C GLY A 77 3.92 -5.30 3.25
N LEU A 78 3.23 -4.21 2.90
CA LEU A 78 2.28 -4.15 1.79
C LEU A 78 3.03 -4.20 0.44
N ILE A 79 4.20 -3.58 0.38
CA ILE A 79 5.09 -3.54 -0.79
C ILE A 79 6.48 -4.03 -0.43
N LEU A 80 7.10 -4.75 -1.37
CA LEU A 80 8.49 -5.17 -1.33
C LEU A 80 9.28 -4.44 -2.43
N ARG A 81 10.39 -3.83 -2.05
CA ARG A 81 11.36 -3.26 -3.00
C ARG A 81 12.36 -4.34 -3.40
N THR A 82 12.50 -4.56 -4.70
CA THR A 82 13.46 -5.51 -5.28
C THR A 82 14.35 -4.81 -6.30
N SER A 83 15.44 -5.47 -6.71
CA SER A 83 16.30 -4.99 -7.80
C SER A 83 15.58 -4.85 -9.14
N ARG A 84 14.46 -5.58 -9.33
CA ARG A 84 13.63 -5.55 -10.54
C ARG A 84 12.47 -4.56 -10.46
N GLY A 85 12.22 -3.96 -9.30
CA GLY A 85 11.09 -3.04 -9.09
C GLY A 85 10.31 -3.32 -7.80
N ARG A 86 9.10 -2.76 -7.72
CA ARG A 86 8.18 -2.93 -6.60
C ARG A 86 7.21 -4.06 -6.87
N MET A 87 6.94 -4.86 -5.85
CA MET A 87 6.01 -5.97 -5.90
C MET A 87 5.13 -5.97 -4.65
N LEU A 88 3.95 -6.56 -4.73
CA LEU A 88 3.10 -6.74 -3.55
C LEU A 88 3.74 -7.73 -2.59
N GLY A 89 3.82 -7.32 -1.33
CA GLY A 89 4.11 -8.22 -0.22
C GLY A 89 2.88 -9.03 0.16
N GLU A 90 3.06 -10.02 1.03
CA GLU A 90 1.97 -10.90 1.46
C GLU A 90 0.81 -10.13 2.11
N ALA A 91 1.13 -9.11 2.93
CA ALA A 91 0.12 -8.24 3.53
C ALA A 91 -0.64 -7.44 2.46
N GLY A 92 0.04 -6.98 1.41
CA GLY A 92 -0.57 -6.25 0.29
C GLY A 92 -1.54 -7.12 -0.50
N TRP A 93 -1.17 -8.37 -0.78
CA TRP A 93 -2.08 -9.35 -1.40
C TRP A 93 -3.34 -9.58 -0.57
N ARG A 94 -3.18 -9.84 0.74
CA ARG A 94 -4.30 -10.04 1.65
C ARG A 94 -5.18 -8.81 1.77
N HIS A 95 -4.58 -7.63 1.82
CA HIS A 95 -5.30 -6.34 1.88
C HIS A 95 -6.19 -6.14 0.65
N MET A 96 -5.69 -6.49 -0.53
CA MET A 96 -6.46 -6.44 -1.78
C MET A 96 -7.52 -7.56 -1.90
N GLY A 97 -7.64 -8.45 -0.89
CA GLY A 97 -8.52 -9.62 -0.93
C GLY A 97 -8.08 -10.69 -1.94
N LEU A 98 -6.82 -10.64 -2.37
CA LEU A 98 -6.25 -11.52 -3.39
C LEU A 98 -5.37 -12.59 -2.74
N ALA A 99 -5.33 -13.78 -3.34
CA ALA A 99 -4.43 -14.84 -2.87
C ALA A 99 -2.99 -14.52 -3.33
N PRO A 100 -2.00 -14.48 -2.41
CA PRO A 100 -0.62 -14.29 -2.82
C PRO A 100 -0.19 -15.44 -3.74
N PRO A 101 0.59 -15.15 -4.81
CA PRO A 101 1.18 -16.20 -5.62
C PRO A 101 2.04 -17.06 -4.70
N ARG A 102 1.94 -18.39 -4.82
CA ARG A 102 2.75 -19.31 -4.02
C ARG A 102 4.21 -18.97 -4.29
N THR A 103 4.86 -18.32 -3.33
CA THR A 103 6.29 -18.01 -3.39
C THR A 103 7.00 -19.35 -3.51
N GLN A 104 7.56 -19.65 -4.68
CA GLN A 104 8.69 -20.58 -4.72
C GLN A 104 9.79 -19.87 -3.93
N PRO A 105 10.24 -20.40 -2.77
CA PRO A 105 11.42 -19.86 -2.14
C PRO A 105 12.51 -19.95 -3.20
N GLN A 106 13.09 -18.81 -3.57
CA GLN A 106 14.29 -18.78 -4.39
C GLN A 106 15.44 -19.31 -3.52
N LEU A 107 15.43 -20.63 -3.34
CA LEU A 107 16.54 -21.46 -2.96
C LEU A 107 17.47 -21.54 -4.18
N ASP A 108 18.77 -21.59 -3.93
CA ASP A 108 19.86 -21.77 -4.89
C ASP A 108 20.36 -20.53 -5.62
N LEU A 109 21.09 -19.67 -4.90
CA LEU A 109 22.30 -19.03 -5.43
C LEU A 109 23.38 -18.93 -4.34
N LEU A 110 23.86 -20.09 -3.86
CA LEU A 110 25.22 -20.20 -3.35
C LEU A 110 25.94 -21.18 -4.29
N PRO A 111 26.87 -20.73 -5.16
CA PRO A 111 27.77 -21.68 -5.79
C PRO A 111 28.69 -22.21 -4.69
N ASP A 112 28.61 -23.52 -4.46
CA ASP A 112 29.61 -24.26 -3.69
C ASP A 112 31.00 -23.87 -4.20
N GLN A 113 31.82 -23.35 -3.30
CA GLN A 113 33.23 -23.04 -3.57
C GLN A 113 34.00 -24.36 -3.48
N GLU A 114 34.49 -24.86 -4.63
CA GLU A 114 35.58 -25.87 -4.69
C GLU A 114 36.95 -25.19 -4.77
#